data_AF-A0A7C5RCZ0-F1
#
_entry.id   AF-A0A7C5RCZ0-F1
#
_cell.length_a   1.000
_cell.length_b   1.000
_cell.length_c   1.000
_cell.angle_alpha   90.00
_cell.angle_beta   90.00
_cell.angle_gamma   90.00
#
_symmetry.space_group_name_H-M   'P 1'
#
loop_
_entity.id
_entity.type
_entity.pdbx_description
1 polymer ?
#
loop_
_entity_poly.entity_id
_entity_poly.type
_entity_poly.pdbx_seq_one_letter_code
_entity_poly.pdbx_strand_id
1 'polypeptide(L)'
;MKEKIKEIKNVEKTGKFTHFTFCLIIFLFFLFSSQFLAQEYEQKNLSIVAKGVENLIKVNYERNFSNLIPNLEYSSNLTIELAISNESLANLKDDRVFIFVKLNSTTENFYFKKNGEKTNTYSTVLRCYVINGKCSNESNIIERVTFYIKLKSIGEEKLGEFIVSASVYPIHDEEKYIKLNESLYEIIKEKESLNLTEEERAKIEKLIKEIKDSLSNFKIEEATEKINYLKEYLSNISKRYNLTKKLEEISEKVNSSLSLDLDEKQKEIIENIKLELENLRENLEKGNYSTINEKLDEIEYKLSKIYLKSKESSEWIFYLIIVVLAVFILLLAISFLKK
;
A
#
# COMPACT_ATOMS: atom_id res chain seq x y z
N MET A 1 37.75 28.19 -90.94
CA MET A 1 36.52 28.37 -90.13
C MET A 1 35.75 27.06 -89.89
N LYS A 2 35.66 26.14 -90.86
CA LYS A 2 34.99 24.83 -90.69
C LYS A 2 35.71 23.86 -89.72
N GLU A 3 37.03 23.94 -89.56
CA GLU A 3 37.78 23.06 -88.63
C GLU A 3 37.61 23.44 -87.15
N LYS A 4 37.65 24.74 -86.80
CA LYS A 4 37.45 25.21 -85.42
C LYS A 4 36.05 24.89 -84.85
N ILE A 5 35.02 24.82 -85.71
CA ILE A 5 33.66 24.42 -85.29
C ILE A 5 33.58 22.90 -85.03
N LYS A 6 34.44 22.10 -85.68
CA LYS A 6 34.50 20.64 -85.51
C LYS A 6 35.20 20.26 -84.20
N GLU A 7 36.25 20.99 -83.82
CA GLU A 7 36.94 20.80 -82.52
C GLU A 7 36.06 21.17 -81.32
N ILE A 8 35.35 22.32 -81.37
CA ILE A 8 34.47 22.74 -80.27
C ILE A 8 33.31 21.76 -80.07
N LYS A 9 32.71 21.27 -81.17
CA LYS A 9 31.68 20.22 -81.10
C LYS A 9 32.19 18.88 -80.58
N ASN A 10 33.47 18.55 -80.78
CA ASN A 10 34.07 17.32 -80.27
C ASN A 10 34.39 17.42 -78.77
N VAL A 11 34.88 18.55 -78.29
CA VAL A 11 35.16 18.78 -76.86
C VAL A 11 33.87 18.84 -76.04
N GLU A 12 32.80 19.46 -76.56
CA GLU A 12 31.51 19.50 -75.88
C GLU A 12 30.81 18.12 -75.87
N LYS A 13 31.03 17.29 -76.90
CA LYS A 13 30.58 15.89 -76.94
C LYS A 13 31.36 15.02 -75.96
N THR A 14 32.68 15.13 -75.91
CA THR A 14 33.50 14.29 -75.02
C THR A 14 33.34 14.67 -73.55
N GLY A 15 33.17 15.96 -73.22
CA GLY A 15 32.90 16.42 -71.85
C GLY A 15 31.53 15.96 -71.32
N LYS A 16 30.48 15.97 -72.15
CA LYS A 16 29.17 15.41 -71.78
C LYS A 16 29.21 13.89 -71.68
N PHE A 17 29.99 13.22 -72.52
CA PHE A 17 30.15 11.77 -72.49
C PHE A 17 30.91 11.30 -71.24
N THR A 18 31.97 12.01 -70.83
CA THR A 18 32.73 11.67 -69.61
C THR A 18 31.97 11.97 -68.33
N HIS A 19 31.15 13.02 -68.29
CA HIS A 19 30.27 13.29 -67.15
C HIS A 19 29.15 12.26 -67.06
N PHE A 20 28.54 11.91 -68.19
CA PHE A 20 27.50 10.88 -68.24
C PHE A 20 28.04 9.51 -67.84
N THR A 21 29.23 9.11 -68.31
CA THR A 21 29.83 7.83 -67.91
C THR A 21 30.28 7.86 -66.45
N PHE A 22 30.79 8.97 -65.93
CA PHE A 22 31.15 9.09 -64.52
C PHE A 22 29.92 9.00 -63.59
N CYS A 23 28.84 9.71 -63.93
CA CYS A 23 27.57 9.61 -63.20
C CYS A 23 26.96 8.21 -63.33
N LEU A 24 27.06 7.57 -64.50
CA LEU A 24 26.60 6.20 -64.71
C LEU A 24 27.41 5.21 -63.87
N ILE A 25 28.74 5.38 -63.76
CA ILE A 25 29.59 4.54 -62.93
C ILE A 25 29.25 4.73 -61.44
N ILE A 26 29.05 5.96 -60.97
CA ILE A 26 28.63 6.21 -59.57
C ILE A 26 27.25 5.62 -59.31
N PHE A 27 26.31 5.78 -60.24
CA PHE A 27 24.95 5.23 -60.12
C PHE A 27 24.95 3.71 -60.14
N LEU A 28 25.75 3.09 -61.02
CA LEU A 28 25.95 1.64 -61.05
C LEU A 28 26.66 1.16 -59.77
N PHE A 29 27.64 1.90 -59.25
CA PHE A 29 28.29 1.57 -57.98
C PHE A 29 27.30 1.66 -56.81
N PHE A 30 26.41 2.65 -56.80
CA PHE A 30 25.31 2.78 -55.83
C PHE A 30 24.29 1.63 -55.96
N LEU A 31 23.95 1.21 -57.18
CA LEU A 31 23.05 0.08 -57.45
C LEU A 31 23.68 -1.27 -57.10
N PHE A 32 24.99 -1.44 -57.27
CA PHE A 32 25.68 -2.68 -56.90
C PHE A 32 25.96 -2.75 -55.39
N SER A 33 26.25 -1.62 -54.74
CA SER A 33 26.45 -1.58 -53.28
C SER A 33 25.14 -1.72 -52.49
N SER A 34 23.99 -1.35 -53.06
CA SER A 34 22.69 -1.67 -52.45
C SER A 34 22.38 -3.18 -52.47
N GLN A 35 22.94 -3.95 -53.41
CA GLN A 35 22.80 -5.41 -53.44
C GLN A 35 23.70 -6.12 -52.40
N PHE A 36 24.83 -5.54 -52.01
CA PHE A 36 25.64 -6.05 -50.90
C PHE A 36 25.03 -5.75 -49.51
N LEU A 37 24.14 -4.76 -49.41
CA LEU A 37 23.34 -4.49 -48.21
C LEU A 37 22.02 -5.28 -48.16
N ALA A 38 21.59 -5.83 -49.30
CA ALA A 38 20.53 -6.82 -49.37
C ALA A 38 21.11 -8.21 -49.09
N GLN A 39 21.70 -8.38 -47.92
CA GLN A 39 21.89 -9.70 -47.36
C GLN A 39 20.48 -10.28 -47.21
N GLU A 40 20.16 -11.38 -47.90
CA GLU A 40 18.91 -12.09 -47.70
C GLU A 40 18.85 -12.47 -46.21
N TYR A 41 18.10 -11.68 -45.44
CA TYR A 41 17.82 -11.99 -44.06
C TYR A 41 16.93 -13.22 -44.08
N GLU A 42 17.52 -14.40 -43.83
CA GLU A 42 16.75 -15.58 -43.50
C GLU A 42 15.76 -15.18 -42.40
N GLN A 43 14.48 -15.31 -42.71
CA GLN A 43 13.39 -14.98 -41.82
C GLN A 43 13.39 -16.02 -40.69
N LYS A 44 14.21 -15.79 -39.66
CA LYS A 44 14.39 -16.72 -38.55
C LYS A 44 13.33 -16.42 -37.49
N ASN A 45 12.41 -17.38 -37.33
CA ASN A 45 11.31 -17.28 -36.39
C ASN A 45 11.81 -17.46 -34.95
N LEU A 46 11.55 -16.46 -34.11
CA LEU A 46 11.78 -16.54 -32.68
C LEU A 46 10.66 -17.36 -32.02
N SER A 47 10.97 -18.54 -31.47
CA SER A 47 9.99 -19.43 -30.84
C SER A 47 10.00 -19.28 -29.33
N ILE A 48 8.86 -18.94 -28.75
CA ILE A 48 8.61 -18.98 -27.30
C ILE A 48 7.96 -20.32 -26.96
N VAL A 49 8.58 -21.09 -26.06
CA VAL A 49 7.99 -22.31 -25.49
C VAL A 49 7.54 -22.00 -24.07
N ALA A 50 6.23 -22.03 -23.83
CA ALA A 50 5.64 -21.90 -22.50
C ALA A 50 5.28 -23.30 -21.98
N LYS A 51 6.05 -23.84 -21.03
CA LYS A 51 5.74 -25.12 -20.36
C LYS A 51 4.74 -24.89 -19.23
N GLY A 52 3.48 -24.62 -19.57
CA GLY A 52 2.38 -24.49 -18.61
C GLY A 52 1.93 -25.84 -18.05
N VAL A 53 1.34 -25.83 -16.85
CA VAL A 53 0.59 -26.96 -16.32
C VAL A 53 -0.70 -27.08 -17.15
N GLU A 54 -0.78 -28.14 -17.96
CA GLU A 54 -1.92 -28.41 -18.82
C GLU A 54 -3.24 -28.32 -18.03
N ASN A 55 -4.25 -27.68 -18.61
CA ASN A 55 -5.59 -27.48 -18.05
C ASN A 55 -5.76 -26.43 -16.93
N LEU A 56 -4.70 -25.71 -16.52
CA LEU A 56 -4.82 -24.58 -15.58
C LEU A 56 -4.76 -23.22 -16.28
N ILE A 57 -3.82 -23.04 -17.19
CA ILE A 57 -3.64 -21.80 -17.95
C ILE A 57 -3.35 -22.08 -19.42
N LYS A 58 -3.70 -21.11 -20.27
CA LYS A 58 -3.33 -21.02 -21.67
C LYS A 58 -2.45 -19.81 -21.86
N VAL A 59 -1.28 -20.00 -22.48
CA VAL A 59 -0.35 -18.90 -22.76
C VAL A 59 -0.35 -18.66 -24.27
N ASN A 60 -0.81 -17.48 -24.68
CA ASN A 60 -0.75 -17.01 -26.05
C ASN A 60 0.29 -15.90 -26.15
N TYR A 61 0.94 -15.78 -27.29
CA TYR A 61 1.88 -14.70 -27.53
C TYR A 61 1.83 -14.25 -28.98
N GLU A 62 2.10 -12.96 -29.20
CA GLU A 62 2.25 -12.42 -30.54
C GLU A 62 3.60 -12.87 -31.09
N ARG A 63 3.54 -13.91 -31.91
CA ARG A 63 4.70 -14.53 -32.56
C ARG A 63 4.94 -13.76 -33.86
N ASN A 64 5.97 -12.89 -33.89
CA ASN A 64 6.82 -12.58 -35.05
C ASN A 64 7.74 -11.39 -34.74
N PHE A 65 8.96 -11.66 -34.27
CA PHE A 65 10.06 -10.68 -34.30
C PHE A 65 11.00 -11.06 -35.43
N SER A 66 10.96 -10.32 -36.53
CA SER A 66 11.94 -10.41 -37.61
C SER A 66 12.78 -9.13 -37.62
N ASN A 67 14.07 -9.26 -37.93
CA ASN A 67 14.97 -8.13 -38.19
C ASN A 67 15.16 -7.17 -37.00
N LEU A 68 15.35 -7.73 -35.79
CA LEU A 68 15.68 -6.92 -34.60
C LEU A 68 17.10 -6.33 -34.71
N ILE A 69 17.20 -5.02 -34.51
CA ILE A 69 18.46 -4.29 -34.46
C ILE A 69 19.10 -4.52 -33.08
N PRO A 70 20.38 -4.95 -33.00
CA PRO A 70 21.05 -5.15 -31.73
C PRO A 70 21.13 -3.88 -30.89
N ASN A 71 21.20 -4.06 -29.58
CA ASN A 71 21.22 -3.00 -28.57
C ASN A 71 19.99 -2.08 -28.54
N LEU A 72 19.00 -2.30 -29.41
CA LEU A 72 17.69 -1.70 -29.30
C LEU A 72 16.77 -2.57 -28.44
N GLU A 73 15.98 -1.92 -27.59
CA GLU A 73 14.98 -2.60 -26.77
C GLU A 73 13.64 -2.61 -27.51
N TYR A 74 13.06 -3.80 -27.61
CA TYR A 74 11.73 -4.03 -28.16
C TYR A 74 10.82 -4.54 -27.06
N SER A 75 9.52 -4.24 -27.13
CA SER A 75 8.53 -4.77 -26.19
C SER A 75 7.46 -5.58 -26.92
N SER A 76 6.90 -6.55 -26.23
CA SER A 76 5.73 -7.30 -26.67
C SER A 76 5.00 -7.89 -25.48
N ASN A 77 3.88 -8.55 -25.73
CA ASN A 77 2.99 -9.05 -24.71
C ASN A 77 2.81 -10.57 -24.79
N LEU A 78 2.88 -11.21 -23.63
CA LEU A 78 2.37 -12.55 -23.40
C LEU A 78 0.96 -12.41 -22.81
N THR A 79 -0.01 -13.13 -23.35
CA THR A 79 -1.36 -13.22 -22.77
C THR A 79 -1.49 -14.54 -22.04
N ILE A 80 -1.83 -14.49 -20.76
CA ILE A 80 -2.06 -15.65 -19.91
C ILE A 80 -3.55 -15.69 -19.60
N GLU A 81 -4.21 -16.77 -19.97
CA GLU A 81 -5.64 -16.96 -19.80
C GLU A 81 -5.91 -18.20 -18.94
N LEU A 82 -6.96 -18.15 -18.12
CA LEU A 82 -7.42 -19.30 -17.36
C LEU A 82 -7.95 -20.39 -18.31
N ALA A 83 -7.47 -21.62 -18.16
CA ALA A 83 -7.85 -22.74 -19.03
C ALA A 83 -8.75 -23.79 -18.34
N ILE A 84 -9.21 -23.52 -17.12
CA ILE A 84 -10.07 -24.44 -16.36
C ILE A 84 -11.45 -24.47 -17.01
N SER A 85 -11.95 -25.68 -17.30
CA SER A 85 -13.26 -25.86 -17.93
C SER A 85 -14.41 -25.49 -16.99
N ASN A 86 -15.53 -25.02 -17.56
CA ASN A 86 -16.75 -24.78 -16.78
C ASN A 86 -17.27 -26.05 -16.09
N GLU A 87 -17.04 -27.23 -16.67
CA GLU A 87 -17.42 -28.51 -16.05
C GLU A 87 -16.61 -28.77 -14.78
N SER A 88 -15.32 -28.43 -14.78
CA SER A 88 -14.48 -28.49 -13.59
C SER A 88 -14.91 -27.47 -12.54
N LEU A 89 -15.34 -26.27 -12.96
CA LEU A 89 -15.84 -25.22 -12.06
C LEU A 89 -17.22 -25.53 -11.47
N ALA A 90 -18.11 -26.19 -12.22
CA ALA A 90 -19.44 -26.57 -11.76
C ALA A 90 -19.43 -27.59 -10.60
N ASN A 91 -18.33 -28.33 -10.47
CA ASN A 91 -18.14 -29.33 -9.42
C ASN A 91 -17.34 -28.80 -8.21
N LEU A 92 -16.92 -27.53 -8.22
CA LEU A 92 -16.26 -26.92 -7.09
C LEU A 92 -17.27 -26.56 -5.99
N LYS A 93 -16.89 -26.86 -4.75
CA LYS A 93 -17.64 -26.41 -3.56
C LYS A 93 -17.36 -24.94 -3.23
N ASP A 94 -16.21 -24.44 -3.64
CA ASP A 94 -15.76 -23.09 -3.36
C ASP A 94 -16.27 -22.09 -4.42
N ASP A 95 -16.50 -20.86 -3.98
CA ASP A 95 -16.96 -19.75 -4.81
C ASP A 95 -15.81 -19.07 -5.59
N ARG A 96 -14.58 -19.55 -5.45
CA ARG A 96 -13.36 -18.90 -5.95
C ARG A 96 -12.29 -19.90 -6.35
N VAL A 97 -11.56 -19.56 -7.42
CA VAL A 97 -10.34 -20.24 -7.86
C VAL A 97 -9.26 -19.21 -8.13
N PHE A 98 -8.09 -19.42 -7.53
CA PHE A 98 -6.90 -18.62 -7.77
C PHE A 98 -5.83 -19.47 -8.45
N ILE A 99 -5.27 -18.95 -9.54
CA ILE A 99 -4.18 -19.59 -10.27
C ILE A 99 -2.96 -18.69 -10.21
N PHE A 100 -1.97 -19.14 -9.46
CA PHE A 100 -0.70 -18.46 -9.30
C PHE A 100 0.18 -18.77 -10.51
N VAL A 101 0.66 -17.74 -11.19
CA VAL A 101 1.46 -17.87 -12.41
C VAL A 101 2.82 -17.20 -12.22
N LYS A 102 3.89 -17.94 -12.55
CA LYS A 102 5.26 -17.44 -12.54
C LYS A 102 5.89 -17.65 -13.91
N LEU A 103 6.39 -16.57 -14.53
CA LEU A 103 7.18 -16.62 -15.75
C LEU A 103 8.64 -16.39 -15.42
N ASN A 104 9.50 -17.24 -15.95
CA ASN A 104 10.95 -17.09 -15.88
C ASN A 104 11.51 -17.07 -17.30
N SER A 105 12.26 -16.02 -17.63
CA SER A 105 13.09 -16.02 -18.83
C SER A 105 14.30 -16.93 -18.62
N THR A 106 14.62 -17.76 -19.60
CA THR A 106 15.82 -18.61 -19.58
C THR A 106 17.09 -17.89 -20.05
N THR A 107 16.97 -16.65 -20.54
CA THR A 107 18.11 -15.89 -21.10
C THR A 107 18.06 -14.41 -20.73
N GLU A 108 19.21 -13.74 -20.74
CA GLU A 108 19.27 -12.29 -20.47
C GLU A 108 18.67 -11.43 -21.58
N ASN A 109 18.46 -12.00 -22.78
CA ASN A 109 17.96 -11.29 -23.94
C ASN A 109 16.46 -11.02 -23.83
N PHE A 110 15.76 -11.75 -22.95
CA PHE A 110 14.35 -11.59 -22.64
C PHE A 110 14.20 -11.26 -21.17
N TYR A 111 13.46 -10.21 -20.85
CA TYR A 111 13.30 -9.78 -19.47
C TYR A 111 12.00 -9.02 -19.28
N PHE A 112 11.62 -8.86 -18.03
CA PHE A 112 10.53 -8.01 -17.59
C PHE A 112 11.11 -6.75 -16.93
N LYS A 113 10.27 -5.75 -16.74
CA LYS A 113 10.61 -4.58 -15.92
C LYS A 113 9.69 -4.53 -14.71
N LYS A 114 10.28 -4.43 -13.52
CA LYS A 114 9.56 -4.18 -12.26
C LYS A 114 10.08 -2.87 -11.69
N ASN A 115 9.21 -1.88 -11.55
CA ASN A 115 9.58 -0.53 -11.09
C ASN A 115 10.70 0.13 -11.92
N GLY A 116 10.74 -0.18 -13.23
CA GLY A 116 11.79 0.31 -14.14
C GLY A 116 13.08 -0.52 -14.17
N GLU A 117 13.27 -1.45 -13.22
CA GLU A 117 14.44 -2.32 -13.17
C GLU A 117 14.25 -3.61 -13.96
N LYS A 118 15.32 -4.06 -14.62
CA LYS A 118 15.36 -5.32 -15.37
C LYS A 118 15.27 -6.51 -14.42
N THR A 119 14.37 -7.44 -14.70
CA THR A 119 14.24 -8.71 -13.98
C THR A 119 13.95 -9.87 -14.93
N ASN A 120 14.41 -11.07 -14.60
CA ASN A 120 14.17 -12.27 -15.40
C ASN A 120 12.87 -12.99 -15.00
N THR A 121 12.18 -12.50 -13.97
CA THR A 121 11.00 -13.17 -13.40
C THR A 121 9.81 -12.23 -13.33
N TYR A 122 8.62 -12.75 -13.61
CA TYR A 122 7.35 -12.07 -13.41
C TYR A 122 6.36 -13.03 -12.73
N SER A 123 5.57 -12.50 -11.79
CA SER A 123 4.56 -13.27 -11.07
C SER A 123 3.22 -12.54 -11.11
N THR A 124 2.15 -13.28 -11.31
CA THR A 124 0.77 -12.77 -11.31
C THR A 124 -0.20 -13.83 -10.81
N VAL A 125 -1.45 -13.45 -10.58
CA VAL A 125 -2.53 -14.35 -10.16
C VAL A 125 -3.76 -14.11 -11.02
N LEU A 126 -4.23 -15.17 -11.67
CA LEU A 126 -5.54 -15.19 -12.30
C LEU A 126 -6.59 -15.55 -11.25
N ARG A 127 -7.70 -14.82 -11.24
CA ARG A 127 -8.77 -14.94 -10.25
C ARG A 127 -10.07 -15.25 -10.96
N CYS A 128 -10.73 -16.33 -10.57
CA CYS A 128 -12.06 -16.73 -11.05
C CYS A 128 -13.02 -16.78 -9.86
N TYR A 129 -14.03 -15.91 -9.84
CA TYR A 129 -15.16 -16.00 -8.91
C TYR A 129 -16.23 -16.87 -9.57
N VAL A 130 -16.55 -18.02 -8.98
CA VAL A 130 -17.43 -19.03 -9.55
C VAL A 130 -18.89 -18.72 -9.20
N ILE A 131 -19.71 -18.47 -10.22
CA ILE A 131 -21.16 -18.30 -10.11
C ILE A 131 -21.81 -19.27 -11.10
N ASN A 132 -22.67 -20.17 -10.61
CA ASN A 132 -23.34 -21.19 -11.43
C ASN A 132 -22.36 -22.01 -12.29
N GLY A 133 -21.20 -22.37 -11.73
CA GLY A 133 -20.18 -23.17 -12.41
C GLY A 133 -19.41 -22.45 -13.51
N LYS A 134 -19.39 -21.11 -13.50
CA LYS A 134 -18.63 -20.28 -14.46
C LYS A 134 -17.94 -19.13 -13.74
N CYS A 135 -16.82 -18.65 -14.28
CA CYS A 135 -16.21 -17.41 -13.79
C CYS A 135 -17.14 -16.22 -14.05
N SER A 136 -17.34 -15.37 -13.04
CA SER A 136 -18.12 -14.15 -13.13
C SER A 136 -17.39 -13.09 -13.97
N ASN A 137 -18.11 -12.08 -14.42
CA ASN A 137 -17.51 -10.95 -15.17
C ASN A 137 -16.54 -10.09 -14.33
N GLU A 138 -16.59 -10.21 -12.99
CA GLU A 138 -15.67 -9.52 -12.07
C GLU A 138 -14.33 -10.26 -11.90
N SER A 139 -14.22 -11.44 -12.51
CA SER A 139 -13.04 -12.29 -12.47
C SER A 139 -11.91 -11.71 -13.33
N ASN A 140 -10.67 -11.78 -12.83
CA ASN A 140 -9.49 -11.50 -13.64
C ASN A 140 -8.92 -12.81 -14.21
N ILE A 141 -9.51 -13.28 -15.30
CA ILE A 141 -9.13 -14.56 -15.93
C ILE A 141 -8.11 -14.42 -17.07
N ILE A 142 -7.75 -13.19 -17.46
CA ILE A 142 -6.80 -12.91 -18.54
C ILE A 142 -5.83 -11.83 -18.08
N GLU A 143 -4.53 -12.12 -18.11
CA GLU A 143 -3.46 -11.17 -17.80
C GLU A 143 -2.58 -10.93 -19.04
N ARG A 144 -2.24 -9.67 -19.32
CA ARG A 144 -1.30 -9.29 -20.39
C ARG A 144 0.01 -8.82 -19.77
N VAL A 145 1.06 -9.61 -19.99
CA VAL A 145 2.39 -9.36 -19.44
C VAL A 145 3.29 -8.81 -20.52
N THR A 146 3.74 -7.57 -20.34
CA THR A 146 4.75 -6.99 -21.22
C THR A 146 6.13 -7.52 -20.88
N PHE A 147 6.82 -8.06 -21.89
CA PHE A 147 8.21 -8.45 -21.83
C PHE A 147 9.02 -7.64 -22.84
N TYR A 148 10.32 -7.60 -22.60
CA TYR A 148 11.28 -6.84 -23.37
C TYR A 148 12.32 -7.76 -23.97
N ILE A 149 12.76 -7.41 -25.17
CA ILE A 149 13.77 -8.12 -25.95
C ILE A 149 14.90 -7.13 -26.22
N LYS A 150 16.13 -7.54 -25.93
CA LYS A 150 17.34 -6.80 -26.32
C LYS A 150 18.43 -7.79 -26.71
N LEU A 151 18.81 -7.78 -27.98
CA LEU A 151 19.92 -8.58 -28.50
C LEU A 151 21.24 -7.86 -28.29
N LYS A 152 22.33 -8.58 -27.94
CA LYS A 152 23.65 -7.96 -27.76
C LYS A 152 24.38 -7.80 -29.10
N SER A 153 24.18 -8.70 -30.06
CA SER A 153 24.81 -8.65 -31.38
C SER A 153 23.91 -9.19 -32.52
N ILE A 154 24.25 -8.84 -33.76
CA ILE A 154 23.63 -9.41 -34.97
C ILE A 154 23.92 -10.91 -34.99
N GLY A 155 22.92 -11.75 -35.26
CA GLY A 155 23.10 -13.21 -35.35
C GLY A 155 23.20 -13.94 -34.00
N GLU A 156 22.88 -13.30 -32.87
CA GLU A 156 22.66 -14.00 -31.60
C GLU A 156 21.44 -14.93 -31.70
N GLU A 157 21.66 -16.14 -32.19
CA GLU A 157 20.70 -17.25 -32.20
C GLU A 157 20.57 -17.82 -30.79
N LYS A 158 19.74 -17.23 -29.95
CA LYS A 158 19.23 -17.94 -28.77
C LYS A 158 17.72 -17.97 -28.83
N LEU A 159 17.18 -19.18 -28.99
CA LEU A 159 15.80 -19.51 -28.65
C LEU A 159 15.59 -19.04 -27.19
N GLY A 160 14.87 -17.94 -27.02
CA GLY A 160 14.43 -17.48 -25.71
C GLY A 160 13.19 -18.26 -25.33
N GLU A 161 13.27 -19.02 -24.23
CA GLU A 161 12.10 -19.70 -23.68
C GLU A 161 11.61 -18.95 -22.44
N PHE A 162 10.28 -18.84 -22.29
CA PHE A 162 9.66 -18.43 -21.04
C PHE A 162 9.12 -19.67 -20.35
N ILE A 163 9.74 -20.09 -19.26
CA ILE A 163 9.19 -21.16 -18.43
C ILE A 163 8.01 -20.57 -17.64
N VAL A 164 6.80 -21.05 -17.90
CA VAL A 164 5.58 -20.58 -17.22
C VAL A 164 5.06 -21.64 -16.28
N SER A 165 5.23 -21.44 -14.98
CA SER A 165 4.69 -22.35 -13.96
C SER A 165 3.35 -21.83 -13.46
N ALA A 166 2.39 -22.74 -13.23
CA ALA A 166 1.06 -22.41 -12.70
C ALA A 166 0.63 -23.38 -11.60
N SER A 167 -0.13 -22.94 -10.60
CA SER A 167 -0.65 -23.78 -9.52
C SER A 167 -1.98 -23.27 -8.97
N VAL A 168 -2.88 -24.21 -8.60
CA VAL A 168 -4.13 -23.97 -7.86
C VAL A 168 -3.87 -23.81 -6.36
N TYR A 169 -2.84 -24.50 -5.85
CA TYR A 169 -2.37 -24.31 -4.48
C TYR A 169 -1.41 -23.12 -4.41
N PRO A 170 -1.35 -22.41 -3.28
CA PRO A 170 -0.38 -21.35 -3.06
C PRO A 170 1.01 -21.95 -3.11
N ILE A 171 1.94 -21.19 -3.67
CA ILE A 171 3.34 -21.36 -3.34
C ILE A 171 3.49 -20.82 -1.89
N HIS A 172 3.16 -21.66 -0.91
CA HIS A 172 3.33 -21.57 0.55
C HIS A 172 2.62 -20.52 1.44
N ASP A 173 1.96 -19.44 0.97
CA ASP A 173 1.53 -18.35 1.88
C ASP A 173 0.07 -17.81 1.81
N GLU A 174 -0.89 -18.53 1.21
CA GLU A 174 -2.27 -17.98 1.05
C GLU A 174 -3.03 -17.78 2.35
N GLU A 175 -2.98 -18.73 3.29
CA GLU A 175 -3.69 -18.56 4.57
C GLU A 175 -3.18 -17.31 5.29
N LYS A 176 -1.88 -17.04 5.19
CA LYS A 176 -1.25 -15.84 5.72
C LYS A 176 -1.68 -14.59 4.94
N TYR A 177 -1.76 -14.66 3.61
CA TYR A 177 -2.26 -13.57 2.78
C TYR A 177 -3.72 -13.20 3.11
N ILE A 178 -4.62 -14.19 3.21
CA ILE A 178 -6.03 -13.98 3.55
C ILE A 178 -6.16 -13.30 4.91
N LYS A 179 -5.48 -13.86 5.94
CA LYS A 179 -5.46 -13.28 7.29
C LYS A 179 -4.91 -11.85 7.33
N LEU A 180 -3.89 -11.54 6.52
CA LEU A 180 -3.33 -10.19 6.42
C LEU A 180 -4.30 -9.23 5.73
N ASN A 181 -4.99 -9.66 4.69
CA ASN A 181 -5.97 -8.84 3.98
C ASN A 181 -7.19 -8.54 4.85
N GLU A 182 -7.68 -9.53 5.60
CA GLU A 182 -8.70 -9.36 6.63
C GLU A 182 -8.25 -8.39 7.73
N SER A 183 -7.03 -8.57 8.26
CA SER A 183 -6.45 -7.66 9.25
C SER A 183 -6.37 -6.21 8.74
N LEU A 184 -6.01 -6.00 7.48
CA LEU A 184 -5.97 -4.66 6.89
C LEU A 184 -7.37 -4.05 6.80
N TYR A 185 -8.38 -4.85 6.45
CA TYR A 185 -9.76 -4.38 6.39
C TYR A 185 -10.29 -3.95 7.76
N GLU A 186 -10.00 -4.75 8.81
CA GLU A 186 -10.34 -4.39 10.19
C GLU A 186 -9.69 -3.08 10.62
N ILE A 187 -8.41 -2.89 10.31
CA ILE A 187 -7.68 -1.64 10.59
C ILE A 187 -8.30 -0.44 9.87
N ILE A 188 -8.69 -0.60 8.60
CA ILE A 188 -9.34 0.48 7.83
C ILE A 188 -10.66 0.88 8.48
N LYS A 189 -11.40 -0.07 9.04
CA LYS A 189 -12.65 0.21 9.77
C LYS A 189 -12.38 0.86 11.13
N GLU A 190 -11.41 0.36 11.88
CA GLU A 190 -11.03 0.90 13.19
C GLU A 190 -10.62 2.38 13.10
N LYS A 191 -9.84 2.74 12.07
CA LYS A 191 -9.36 4.12 11.90
C LYS A 191 -10.51 5.15 11.78
N GLU A 192 -11.66 4.75 11.23
CA GLU A 192 -12.82 5.65 11.04
C GLU A 192 -13.46 6.06 12.37
N SER A 193 -13.25 5.26 13.42
CA SER A 193 -13.75 5.53 14.76
C SER A 193 -12.79 6.38 15.61
N LEU A 194 -11.55 6.59 15.14
CA LEU A 194 -10.53 7.31 15.88
C LEU A 194 -10.52 8.81 15.55
N ASN A 195 -10.36 9.62 16.58
CA ASN A 195 -10.16 11.06 16.41
C ASN A 195 -8.67 11.34 16.11
N LEU A 196 -8.33 11.37 14.82
CA LEU A 196 -6.97 11.49 14.31
C LEU A 196 -6.61 12.94 13.97
N THR A 197 -5.38 13.36 14.27
CA THR A 197 -4.82 14.60 13.71
C THR A 197 -4.56 14.45 12.21
N GLU A 198 -4.36 15.58 11.50
CA GLU A 198 -4.03 15.55 10.08
C GLU A 198 -2.72 14.78 9.80
N GLU A 199 -1.72 14.95 10.66
CA GLU A 199 -0.43 14.26 10.55
C GLU A 199 -0.58 12.74 10.75
N GLU A 200 -1.34 12.33 11.77
CA GLU A 200 -1.64 10.91 12.04
C GLU A 200 -2.40 10.28 10.86
N ARG A 201 -3.39 10.99 10.32
CA ARG A 201 -4.17 10.54 9.16
C ARG A 201 -3.28 10.34 7.94
N ALA A 202 -2.43 11.31 7.62
CA ALA A 202 -1.51 11.22 6.49
C ALA A 202 -0.54 10.05 6.63
N LYS A 203 0.00 9.83 7.85
CA LYS A 203 0.91 8.72 8.14
C LYS A 203 0.19 7.36 8.01
N ILE A 204 -1.02 7.23 8.52
CA ILE A 204 -1.84 6.01 8.42
C ILE A 204 -2.19 5.70 6.95
N GLU A 205 -2.60 6.70 6.17
CA GLU A 205 -2.94 6.51 4.75
C GLU A 205 -1.73 6.08 3.92
N LYS A 206 -0.55 6.65 4.22
CA LYS A 206 0.72 6.23 3.61
C LYS A 206 1.01 4.76 3.91
N LEU A 207 0.90 4.34 5.18
CA LEU A 207 1.14 2.95 5.58
C LEU A 207 0.15 1.97 4.95
N ILE A 208 -1.14 2.33 4.88
CA ILE A 208 -2.17 1.51 4.22
C ILE A 208 -1.83 1.31 2.74
N LYS A 209 -1.38 2.36 2.05
CA LYS A 209 -0.96 2.25 0.65
C LYS A 209 0.22 1.29 0.50
N GLU A 210 1.25 1.43 1.34
CA GLU A 210 2.42 0.54 1.32
C GLU A 210 2.07 -0.92 1.63
N ILE A 211 1.11 -1.17 2.53
CA ILE A 211 0.61 -2.53 2.81
C ILE A 211 -0.14 -3.09 1.60
N LYS A 212 -1.04 -2.31 0.99
CA LYS A 212 -1.77 -2.73 -0.23
C LYS A 212 -0.81 -3.05 -1.37
N ASP A 213 0.23 -2.26 -1.55
CA ASP A 213 1.28 -2.50 -2.55
C ASP A 213 2.06 -3.78 -2.23
N SER A 214 2.38 -4.03 -0.95
CA SER A 214 3.08 -5.24 -0.51
C SER A 214 2.24 -6.51 -0.72
N LEU A 215 0.95 -6.47 -0.35
CA LEU A 215 -0.01 -7.55 -0.57
C LEU A 215 -0.22 -7.82 -2.06
N SER A 216 -0.43 -6.79 -2.87
CA SER A 216 -0.62 -6.94 -4.32
C SER A 216 0.60 -7.55 -5.02
N ASN A 217 1.79 -7.39 -4.44
CA ASN A 217 3.05 -7.95 -4.90
C ASN A 217 3.47 -9.25 -4.18
N PHE A 218 2.60 -9.85 -3.35
CA PHE A 218 2.87 -11.07 -2.57
C PHE A 218 4.11 -10.98 -1.67
N LYS A 219 4.44 -9.79 -1.17
CA LYS A 219 5.50 -9.59 -0.19
C LYS A 219 4.94 -9.78 1.22
N ILE A 220 4.70 -11.04 1.59
CA ILE A 220 3.93 -11.42 2.78
C ILE A 220 4.61 -10.99 4.09
N GLU A 221 5.93 -11.15 4.20
CA GLU A 221 6.70 -10.73 5.38
C GLU A 221 6.67 -9.20 5.56
N GLU A 222 6.95 -8.46 4.48
CA GLU A 222 6.89 -6.99 4.48
C GLU A 222 5.48 -6.47 4.83
N ALA A 223 4.42 -7.12 4.32
CA ALA A 223 3.04 -6.80 4.68
C ALA A 223 2.74 -7.12 6.15
N THR A 224 3.28 -8.22 6.69
CA THR A 224 3.09 -8.63 8.09
C THR A 224 3.70 -7.60 9.05
N GLU A 225 4.94 -7.19 8.81
CA GLU A 225 5.64 -6.20 9.64
C GLU A 225 4.90 -4.87 9.66
N LYS A 226 4.47 -4.38 8.49
CA LYS A 226 3.74 -3.12 8.38
C LYS A 226 2.35 -3.17 9.02
N ILE A 227 1.63 -4.30 8.92
CA ILE A 227 0.36 -4.49 9.60
C ILE A 227 0.55 -4.47 11.12
N ASN A 228 1.57 -5.17 11.64
CA ASN A 228 1.85 -5.19 13.08
C ASN A 228 2.22 -3.80 13.60
N TYR A 229 3.08 -3.08 12.87
CA TYR A 229 3.43 -1.70 13.19
C TYR A 229 2.19 -0.79 13.22
N LEU A 230 1.31 -0.92 12.22
CA LEU A 230 0.10 -0.11 12.14
C LEU A 230 -0.87 -0.44 13.28
N LYS A 231 -1.03 -1.71 13.65
CA LYS A 231 -1.83 -2.12 14.83
C LYS A 231 -1.30 -1.51 16.12
N GLU A 232 0.01 -1.57 16.33
CA GLU A 232 0.63 -0.97 17.51
C GLU A 232 0.43 0.55 17.54
N TYR A 233 0.63 1.21 16.40
CA TYR A 233 0.46 2.64 16.26
C TYR A 233 -0.98 3.10 16.57
N LEU A 234 -1.99 2.41 16.03
CA LEU A 234 -3.40 2.71 16.32
C LEU A 234 -3.77 2.45 17.78
N SER A 235 -3.27 1.35 18.37
CA SER A 235 -3.44 1.07 19.81
C SER A 235 -2.87 2.21 20.66
N ASN A 236 -1.70 2.75 20.31
CA ASN A 236 -1.09 3.85 21.06
C ASN A 236 -1.90 5.15 20.92
N ILE A 237 -2.44 5.45 19.73
CA ILE A 237 -3.35 6.58 19.53
C ILE A 237 -4.61 6.43 20.39
N SER A 238 -5.24 5.26 20.38
CA SER A 238 -6.44 4.98 21.18
C SER A 238 -6.19 5.12 22.69
N LYS A 239 -5.08 4.57 23.20
CA LYS A 239 -4.66 4.73 24.59
C LYS A 239 -4.43 6.20 24.95
N ARG A 240 -3.70 6.94 24.10
CA ARG A 240 -3.44 8.37 24.26
C ARG A 240 -4.74 9.14 24.38
N TYR A 241 -5.68 8.92 23.46
CA TYR A 241 -6.98 9.60 23.45
C TYR A 241 -7.79 9.32 24.73
N ASN A 242 -7.90 8.06 25.14
CA ASN A 242 -8.65 7.68 26.34
C ASN A 242 -8.04 8.29 27.62
N LEU A 243 -6.71 8.30 27.73
CA LEU A 243 -6.02 8.89 28.88
C LEU A 243 -6.14 10.41 28.90
N THR A 244 -6.06 11.08 27.75
CA THR A 244 -6.31 12.53 27.65
C THR A 244 -7.70 12.87 28.18
N LYS A 245 -8.73 12.13 27.74
CA LYS A 245 -10.10 12.35 28.19
C LYS A 245 -10.24 12.14 29.70
N LYS A 246 -9.68 11.06 30.24
CA LYS A 246 -9.69 10.78 31.69
C LYS A 246 -8.97 11.88 32.49
N LEU A 247 -7.84 12.38 31.97
CA LEU A 247 -7.09 13.47 32.59
C LEU A 247 -7.90 14.77 32.60
N GLU A 248 -8.61 15.09 31.52
CA GLU A 248 -9.51 16.25 31.46
C GLU A 248 -10.67 16.13 32.47
N GLU A 249 -11.35 14.98 32.53
CA GLU A 249 -12.43 14.74 33.49
C GLU A 249 -11.96 14.87 34.95
N ILE A 250 -10.79 14.33 35.29
CA ILE A 250 -10.22 14.46 36.63
C ILE A 250 -9.80 15.91 36.91
N SER A 251 -9.22 16.61 35.93
CA SER A 251 -8.83 18.02 36.08
C SER A 251 -10.04 18.91 36.35
N GLU A 252 -11.17 18.66 35.71
CA GLU A 252 -12.44 19.34 35.98
C GLU A 252 -12.94 19.06 37.42
N LYS A 253 -12.89 17.81 37.88
CA LYS A 253 -13.22 17.46 39.27
C LYS A 253 -12.33 18.21 40.27
N VAL A 254 -11.01 18.26 40.03
CA VAL A 254 -10.05 19.00 40.86
C VAL A 254 -10.40 20.49 40.91
N ASN A 255 -10.64 21.12 39.75
CA ASN A 255 -11.00 22.53 39.68
C ASN A 255 -12.32 22.82 40.39
N SER A 256 -13.32 21.94 40.28
CA SER A 256 -14.58 22.08 41.00
C SER A 256 -14.41 21.92 42.52
N SER A 257 -13.45 21.11 42.97
CA SER A 257 -13.16 20.89 44.39
C SER A 257 -12.64 22.15 45.08
N LEU A 258 -11.97 23.05 44.36
CA LEU A 258 -11.49 24.34 44.90
C LEU A 258 -12.62 25.29 45.33
N SER A 259 -13.85 25.04 44.88
CA SER A 259 -15.04 25.80 45.30
C SER A 259 -15.68 25.27 46.59
N LEU A 260 -15.21 24.13 47.12
CA LEU A 260 -15.68 23.54 48.37
C LEU A 260 -15.02 24.21 49.59
N ASP A 261 -15.72 24.16 50.73
CA ASP A 261 -15.15 24.55 52.02
C ASP A 261 -14.24 23.43 52.55
N LEU A 262 -12.95 23.56 52.25
CA LEU A 262 -11.92 22.55 52.52
C LEU A 262 -11.00 22.97 53.68
N ASP A 263 -10.62 22.00 54.51
CA ASP A 263 -9.59 22.19 55.52
C ASP A 263 -8.18 22.33 54.91
N GLU A 264 -7.19 22.83 55.67
CA GLU A 264 -5.83 23.03 55.17
C GLU A 264 -5.18 21.75 54.61
N LYS A 265 -5.43 20.59 55.24
CA LYS A 265 -4.87 19.31 54.77
C LYS A 265 -5.50 18.89 53.44
N GLN A 266 -6.79 19.13 53.27
CA GLN A 266 -7.51 18.87 52.01
C GLN A 266 -7.02 19.79 50.89
N LYS A 267 -6.77 21.07 51.18
CA LYS A 267 -6.19 22.01 50.20
C LYS A 267 -4.79 21.60 49.75
N GLU A 268 -3.93 21.18 50.68
CA GLU A 268 -2.59 20.68 50.36
C GLU A 268 -2.64 19.43 49.46
N ILE A 269 -3.57 18.51 49.71
CA ILE A 269 -3.76 17.32 48.87
C ILE A 269 -4.19 17.73 47.45
N ILE A 270 -5.08 18.70 47.30
CA ILE A 270 -5.56 19.17 45.98
C ILE A 270 -4.45 19.85 45.17
N GLU A 271 -3.65 20.72 45.80
CA GLU A 271 -2.50 21.35 45.15
C GLU A 271 -1.48 20.30 44.66
N ASN A 272 -1.20 19.29 45.49
CA ASN A 272 -0.32 18.18 45.10
C ASN A 272 -0.89 17.35 43.94
N ILE A 273 -2.21 17.08 43.94
CA ILE A 273 -2.89 16.39 42.83
C ILE A 273 -2.77 17.21 41.54
N LYS A 274 -2.95 18.53 41.61
CA LYS A 274 -2.87 19.41 40.44
C LYS A 274 -1.49 19.36 39.79
N LEU A 275 -0.43 19.43 40.61
CA LEU A 275 0.95 19.32 40.15
C LEU A 275 1.25 17.93 39.57
N GLU A 276 0.68 16.88 40.15
CA GLU A 276 0.79 15.51 39.63
C GLU A 276 0.08 15.35 38.27
N LEU A 277 -1.09 15.97 38.08
CA LEU A 277 -1.82 15.96 36.80
C LEU A 277 -1.06 16.68 35.68
N GLU A 278 -0.40 17.81 35.98
CA GLU A 278 0.46 18.51 35.00
C GLU A 278 1.63 17.63 34.56
N ASN A 279 2.30 16.97 35.51
CA ASN A 279 3.38 16.02 35.20
C ASN A 279 2.86 14.80 34.40
N LEU A 280 1.66 14.30 34.69
CA LEU A 280 1.05 13.22 33.91
C LEU A 280 0.75 13.66 32.47
N ARG A 281 0.33 14.91 32.26
CA ARG A 281 0.07 15.48 30.94
C ARG A 281 1.33 15.52 30.08
N GLU A 282 2.46 15.95 30.64
CA GLU A 282 3.75 15.95 29.94
C GLU A 282 4.26 14.55 29.61
N ASN A 283 4.01 13.55 30.47
CA ASN A 283 4.45 12.18 30.24
C ASN A 283 3.54 11.40 29.28
N LEU A 284 2.33 11.90 29.01
CA LEU A 284 1.37 11.31 28.09
C LEU A 284 1.88 11.32 26.63
N GLU A 285 2.68 12.31 26.27
CA GLU A 285 3.38 12.39 24.98
C GLU A 285 4.56 11.41 24.88
N LYS A 286 5.12 10.99 26.02
CA LYS A 286 6.28 10.07 26.09
C LYS A 286 5.90 8.58 26.04
N GLY A 287 4.61 8.25 26.00
CA GLY A 287 4.11 6.89 25.72
C GLY A 287 4.02 5.95 26.92
N ASN A 288 4.14 6.42 28.16
CA ASN A 288 4.14 5.56 29.36
C ASN A 288 2.71 5.29 29.89
N TYR A 289 1.83 4.77 29.02
CA TYR A 289 0.38 4.74 29.22
C TYR A 289 -0.11 3.93 30.45
N SER A 290 0.53 2.80 30.78
CA SER A 290 0.13 1.96 31.93
C SER A 290 0.31 2.71 33.26
N THR A 291 1.51 3.28 33.45
CA THR A 291 1.87 4.06 34.63
C THR A 291 0.96 5.27 34.80
N ILE A 292 0.58 5.92 33.69
CA ILE A 292 -0.33 7.07 33.71
C ILE A 292 -1.73 6.64 34.17
N ASN A 293 -2.25 5.52 33.65
CA ASN A 293 -3.58 5.05 34.03
C ASN A 293 -3.68 4.73 35.54
N GLU A 294 -2.69 4.02 36.08
CA GLU A 294 -2.62 3.68 37.51
C GLU A 294 -2.60 4.92 38.40
N LYS A 295 -1.82 5.94 38.03
CA LYS A 295 -1.78 7.21 38.75
C LYS A 295 -3.08 7.98 38.67
N LEU A 296 -3.76 7.96 37.52
CA LEU A 296 -5.09 8.59 37.39
C LEU A 296 -6.13 7.88 38.29
N ASP A 297 -6.09 6.55 38.40
CA ASP A 297 -6.96 5.79 39.32
C ASP A 297 -6.69 6.14 40.79
N GLU A 298 -5.41 6.29 41.16
CA GLU A 298 -5.02 6.69 42.51
C GLU A 298 -5.50 8.11 42.85
N ILE A 299 -5.37 9.05 41.92
CA ILE A 299 -5.85 10.43 42.06
C ILE A 299 -7.38 10.44 42.21
N GLU A 300 -8.10 9.69 41.40
CA GLU A 300 -9.56 9.61 41.47
C GLU A 300 -10.03 9.03 42.80
N TYR A 301 -9.33 8.02 43.33
CA TYR A 301 -9.57 7.49 44.66
C TYR A 301 -9.33 8.55 45.75
N LYS A 302 -8.21 9.30 45.69
CA LYS A 302 -7.92 10.40 46.64
C LYS A 302 -9.02 11.46 46.61
N LEU A 303 -9.47 11.87 45.42
CA LEU A 303 -10.56 12.85 45.26
C LEU A 303 -11.88 12.36 45.88
N SER A 304 -12.27 11.10 45.62
CA SER A 304 -13.54 10.57 46.17
C SER A 304 -13.59 10.61 47.70
N LYS A 305 -12.46 10.39 48.39
CA LYS A 305 -12.37 10.54 49.86
C LYS A 305 -12.59 11.98 50.33
N ILE A 306 -12.07 12.96 49.59
CA ILE A 306 -12.26 14.37 49.93
C ILE A 306 -13.74 14.76 49.82
N TYR A 307 -14.40 14.37 48.73
CA TYR A 307 -15.82 14.63 48.50
C TYR A 307 -16.73 14.01 49.56
N LEU A 308 -16.50 12.75 49.95
CA LEU A 308 -17.29 12.08 50.99
C LEU A 308 -17.20 12.83 52.33
N LYS A 309 -15.99 13.23 52.71
CA LYS A 309 -15.74 13.93 53.99
C LYS A 309 -16.30 15.36 54.00
N SER A 310 -16.25 16.05 52.87
CA SER A 310 -16.87 17.37 52.67
C SER A 310 -18.40 17.29 52.81
N LYS A 311 -19.03 16.26 52.24
CA LYS A 311 -20.49 16.08 52.31
C LYS A 311 -20.97 15.83 53.73
N GLU A 312 -20.31 14.95 54.48
CA GLU A 312 -20.62 14.71 55.90
C GLU A 312 -20.53 16.02 56.72
N SER A 313 -19.46 16.80 56.55
CA SER A 313 -19.29 18.10 57.20
C SER A 313 -20.48 19.05 56.96
N SER A 314 -20.93 19.15 55.70
CA SER A 314 -22.04 20.04 55.33
C SER A 314 -23.39 19.63 55.94
N GLU A 315 -23.66 18.32 56.04
CA GLU A 315 -24.88 17.81 56.66
C GLU A 315 -24.89 18.09 58.17
N TRP A 316 -23.76 17.88 58.86
CA TRP A 316 -23.63 18.22 60.29
C TRP A 316 -23.84 19.71 60.57
N ILE A 317 -23.31 20.60 59.73
CA ILE A 317 -23.53 22.05 59.85
C ILE A 317 -25.01 22.39 59.67
N PHE A 318 -25.69 21.77 58.70
CA PHE A 318 -27.11 21.98 58.47
C PHE A 318 -27.97 21.54 59.67
N TYR A 319 -27.68 20.37 60.25
CA TYR A 319 -28.31 19.91 61.48
C TYR A 319 -28.06 20.87 62.65
N LEU A 320 -26.84 21.39 62.78
CA LEU A 320 -26.49 22.34 63.83
C LEU A 320 -27.28 23.65 63.70
N ILE A 321 -27.42 24.18 62.47
CA ILE A 321 -28.22 25.39 62.19
C ILE A 321 -29.70 25.17 62.53
N ILE A 322 -30.27 24.01 62.18
CA ILE A 322 -31.66 23.66 62.53
C ILE A 322 -31.83 23.62 64.05
N VAL A 323 -30.90 22.99 64.77
CA VAL A 323 -30.95 22.89 66.24
C VAL A 323 -30.86 24.28 66.87
N VAL A 324 -29.95 25.14 66.39
CA VAL A 324 -29.81 26.52 66.90
C VAL A 324 -31.07 27.34 66.64
N LEU A 325 -31.65 27.25 65.44
CA LEU A 325 -32.92 27.91 65.11
C LEU A 325 -34.07 27.42 65.99
N ALA A 326 -34.17 26.10 66.20
CA ALA A 326 -35.19 25.51 67.06
C ALA A 326 -35.07 26.00 68.51
N VAL A 327 -33.85 26.06 69.06
CA VAL A 327 -33.58 26.60 70.39
C VAL A 327 -33.94 28.09 70.47
N PHE A 328 -33.60 28.87 69.44
CA PHE A 328 -33.92 30.30 69.40
C PHE A 328 -35.44 30.57 69.37
N ILE A 329 -36.18 29.80 68.55
CA ILE A 329 -37.65 29.87 68.50
C ILE A 329 -38.26 29.47 69.86
N LEU A 330 -37.73 28.43 70.50
CA LEU A 330 -38.20 28.00 71.82
C LEU A 330 -37.99 29.10 72.88
N LEU A 331 -36.82 29.74 72.88
CA LEU A 331 -36.50 30.84 73.78
C LEU A 331 -37.41 32.07 73.55
N LEU A 332 -37.71 32.39 72.30
CA LEU A 332 -38.68 33.44 71.96
C LEU A 332 -40.09 33.09 72.47
N ALA A 333 -40.54 31.85 72.27
CA ALA A 333 -41.85 31.40 72.76
C ALA A 333 -41.95 31.49 74.30
N ILE A 334 -40.89 31.09 75.02
CA ILE A 334 -40.82 31.20 76.48
C ILE A 334 -40.82 32.67 76.94
N SER A 335 -40.17 33.56 76.20
CA SER A 335 -40.17 35.01 76.46
C SER A 335 -41.56 35.63 76.31
N PHE A 336 -42.32 35.20 75.28
CA PHE A 336 -43.70 35.64 75.06
C PHE A 336 -44.69 35.11 76.09
N LEU A 337 -44.44 33.92 76.68
CA LEU A 337 -45.25 33.35 77.77
C LEU A 337 -45.00 33.98 79.14
N LYS A 338 -43.93 34.76 79.29
CA LYS A 338 -43.56 35.46 80.54
C LYS A 338 -44.00 36.94 80.60
N LYS A 339 -44.68 37.43 79.55
CA LYS A 339 -45.46 38.68 79.57
C LYS A 339 -46.93 38.35 79.72
#